data_AF-A0A644VDB1-F1
#
_entry.id   AF-A0A644VDB1-F1
#
_cell.length_a   1.000
_cell.length_b   1.000
_cell.length_c   1.000
_cell.angle_alpha   90.00
_cell.angle_beta   90.00
_cell.angle_gamma   90.00
#
_symmetry.space_group_name_H-M   'P 1'
#
loop_
_entity.id
_entity.type
_entity.pdbx_description
1 polymer ?
#
loop_
_entity_poly.entity_id
_entity_poly.type
_entity_poly.pdbx_seq_one_letter_code
_entity_poly.pdbx_strand_id
1 'polypeptide(L)'
;MNKKTQPWQKGESLFPYVKKNIDVDGFYCGKDLPDRIISSSDPNFSLELGTADAYLSMSSDIDNEKMRDDVYKKIMAFCEDSSAENEAQLYKTVCRCQCISYCETLIDRLAQEELPLKLVHLAENWLYNAPQREAVKFAIIICGIFNLDTMSRSYELDVKKDLMLLALCEEFTFYIIFALDMSNITTDDDLWEIISHTRGWGKIHAMESFTYDTLPKRDWLLSYGSDISVAYPGIALLGIQEGHMLDFLQRPHLGPELYRGILKTLNNYVLFLIDYDSENENDPELPFCDTYTLIKECLRHSVEYNETLEDVILLANLSQELKALAANENWQAISANNCHLLISATEKLIFHKDWLPEINSKLVNEDDSINYLAISFSFAVKVDIRSKLMHLLKENPLRTELYAFLLLTRDQKKFNKVLNFARKHLNIYQNGEHTLDSLLLALSRKNGLGTEFVIAGLTSIYDSPRSYALNVLEGWDEEYITPEIKAALIRAKAMSQHPFLPLRIDALLKKDNLDLSGFISSLNNM
;
A
#
# COMPACT_ATOMS: atom_id res chain seq x y z
N MET A 1 26.62 -29.07 28.80
CA MET A 1 25.44 -28.17 28.80
C MET A 1 25.27 -27.64 27.39
N ASN A 2 24.25 -28.09 26.65
CA ASN A 2 23.90 -27.46 25.37
C ASN A 2 23.36 -26.06 25.70
N LYS A 3 24.05 -24.99 25.29
CA LYS A 3 23.48 -23.65 25.29
C LYS A 3 22.22 -23.73 24.43
N LYS A 4 21.04 -23.57 25.04
CA LYS A 4 19.79 -23.42 24.27
C LYS A 4 19.96 -22.19 23.39
N THR A 5 19.77 -22.35 22.08
CA THR A 5 19.79 -21.23 21.13
C THR A 5 18.70 -20.24 21.54
N GLN A 6 19.08 -18.98 21.67
CA GLN A 6 18.17 -17.94 22.11
C GLN A 6 17.06 -17.69 21.07
N PRO A 7 15.86 -17.26 21.46
CA PRO A 7 14.75 -17.00 20.54
C PRO A 7 15.11 -16.06 19.37
N TRP A 8 15.84 -14.98 19.63
CA TRP A 8 16.32 -14.01 18.63
C TRP A 8 17.48 -14.50 17.77
N GLN A 9 17.90 -15.76 17.90
CA GLN A 9 18.90 -16.40 17.03
C GLN A 9 18.30 -17.53 16.19
N LYS A 10 16.96 -17.67 16.22
CA LYS A 10 16.22 -18.69 15.47
C LYS A 10 15.57 -18.07 14.24
N GLY A 11 16.33 -18.01 13.16
CA GLY A 11 15.89 -17.45 11.88
C GLY A 11 17.01 -16.66 11.21
N GLU A 12 16.73 -16.15 10.01
CA GLU A 12 17.62 -15.18 9.37
C GLU A 12 17.44 -13.81 10.01
N SER A 13 18.53 -13.17 10.43
CA SER A 13 18.44 -11.82 10.99
C SER A 13 18.02 -10.81 9.93
N LEU A 14 17.15 -9.87 10.32
CA LEU A 14 16.59 -8.90 9.37
C LEU A 14 17.59 -7.84 8.94
N PHE A 15 18.51 -7.41 9.79
CA PHE A 15 19.53 -6.44 9.40
C PHE A 15 20.41 -6.89 8.22
N PRO A 16 21.11 -8.04 8.29
CA PRO A 16 21.88 -8.53 7.15
C PRO A 16 20.99 -8.91 5.95
N TYR A 17 19.74 -9.32 6.18
CA TYR A 17 18.78 -9.57 5.11
C TYR A 17 18.47 -8.29 4.33
N VAL A 18 18.08 -7.21 5.01
CA VAL A 18 17.80 -5.91 4.37
C VAL A 18 19.02 -5.42 3.61
N LYS A 19 20.19 -5.43 4.25
CA LYS A 19 21.46 -5.04 3.61
C LYS A 19 21.77 -5.80 2.33
N LYS A 20 21.46 -7.09 2.28
CA LYS A 20 21.69 -7.94 1.10
C LYS A 20 20.68 -7.67 -0.02
N ASN A 21 19.51 -7.13 0.29
CA ASN A 21 18.42 -6.89 -0.65
C ASN A 21 18.30 -5.42 -1.08
N ILE A 22 19.29 -4.57 -0.77
CA ILE A 22 19.43 -3.24 -1.37
C ILE A 22 20.19 -3.39 -2.68
N ASP A 23 19.64 -2.83 -3.76
CA ASP A 23 20.27 -2.89 -5.08
C ASP A 23 21.38 -1.84 -5.25
N VAL A 24 21.93 -1.79 -6.47
CA VAL A 24 23.03 -0.86 -6.81
C VAL A 24 22.60 0.60 -6.83
N ASP A 25 21.29 0.85 -6.96
CA ASP A 25 20.69 2.17 -7.03
C ASP A 25 20.13 2.61 -5.65
N GLY A 26 20.36 1.82 -4.59
CA GLY A 26 19.95 2.14 -3.22
C GLY A 26 18.53 1.71 -2.85
N PHE A 27 17.79 1.04 -3.74
CA PHE A 27 16.43 0.60 -3.45
C PHE A 27 16.40 -0.77 -2.80
N TYR A 28 15.59 -0.92 -1.75
CA TYR A 28 15.25 -2.23 -1.22
C TYR A 28 14.37 -3.00 -2.23
N CYS A 29 14.80 -4.20 -2.61
CA CYS A 29 14.19 -5.03 -3.64
C CYS A 29 13.56 -6.33 -3.10
N GLY A 30 13.56 -6.53 -1.78
CA GLY A 30 12.89 -7.69 -1.19
C GLY A 30 11.38 -7.52 -1.26
N LYS A 31 10.66 -8.58 -1.69
CA LYS A 31 9.18 -8.55 -1.74
C LYS A 31 8.56 -8.59 -0.33
N ASP A 32 9.17 -9.36 0.56
CA ASP A 32 8.76 -9.57 1.94
C ASP A 32 10.01 -9.69 2.83
N LEU A 33 9.83 -9.58 4.14
CA LEU A 33 10.85 -9.95 5.13
C LEU A 33 10.76 -11.46 5.44
N PRO A 34 11.87 -12.14 5.79
CA PRO A 34 11.89 -13.58 6.04
C PRO A 34 11.19 -14.01 7.35
N ASP A 35 10.70 -13.03 8.11
CA ASP A 35 9.93 -13.26 9.32
C ASP A 35 8.46 -13.54 9.01
N ARG A 36 7.82 -14.38 9.83
CA ARG A 36 6.39 -14.66 9.68
C ARG A 36 5.61 -13.49 10.27
N ILE A 37 4.78 -12.82 9.47
CA ILE A 37 3.81 -11.82 9.95
C ILE A 37 2.88 -12.51 10.95
N ILE A 38 2.98 -12.13 12.23
CA ILE A 38 2.04 -12.54 13.27
C ILE A 38 0.92 -11.50 13.24
N SER A 39 -0.14 -11.80 12.48
CA SER A 39 -1.41 -11.06 12.39
C SER A 39 -1.42 -9.71 11.65
N SER A 40 -2.17 -9.66 10.55
CA SER A 40 -3.26 -8.69 10.41
C SER A 40 -4.55 -9.50 10.32
N SER A 41 -5.56 -9.13 11.11
CA SER A 41 -6.87 -9.79 11.15
C SER A 41 -7.78 -9.41 9.97
N ASP A 42 -7.30 -8.54 9.09
CA ASP A 42 -8.06 -8.03 7.96
C ASP A 42 -7.44 -8.51 6.62
N PRO A 43 -8.14 -9.37 5.86
CA PRO A 43 -7.68 -9.92 4.60
C PRO A 43 -7.56 -8.89 3.45
N ASN A 44 -8.00 -7.64 3.65
CA ASN A 44 -7.82 -6.55 2.68
C ASN A 44 -6.47 -5.83 2.79
N PHE A 45 -5.66 -6.13 3.80
CA PHE A 45 -4.35 -5.51 3.92
C PHE A 45 -3.40 -6.00 2.83
N SER A 46 -2.92 -5.06 2.04
CA SER A 46 -1.78 -5.24 1.16
C SER A 46 -0.60 -5.83 1.96
N LEU A 47 0.11 -6.80 1.36
CA LEU A 47 1.37 -7.35 1.90
C LEU A 47 2.53 -6.34 1.79
N GLU A 48 2.28 -5.12 1.31
CA GLU A 48 3.27 -4.06 1.22
C GLU A 48 3.82 -3.69 2.61
N LEU A 49 5.14 -3.69 2.71
CA LEU A 49 5.90 -3.32 3.91
C LEU A 49 5.47 -1.94 4.44
N GLY A 50 5.32 -1.83 5.75
CA GLY A 50 4.85 -0.61 6.43
C GLY A 50 3.33 -0.40 6.44
N THR A 51 2.55 -1.10 5.61
CA THR A 51 1.09 -0.87 5.51
C THR A 51 0.35 -1.19 6.80
N ALA A 52 0.75 -2.26 7.50
CA ALA A 52 0.18 -2.62 8.78
C ALA A 52 0.29 -1.46 9.78
N ASP A 53 1.49 -0.91 9.95
CA ASP A 53 1.73 0.18 10.90
C ASP A 53 1.01 1.47 10.49
N ALA A 54 1.04 1.81 9.20
CA ALA A 54 0.37 3.00 8.69
C ALA A 54 -1.14 2.97 8.97
N TYR A 55 -1.82 1.87 8.69
CA TYR A 55 -3.25 1.76 9.01
C TYR A 55 -3.50 1.84 10.51
N LEU A 56 -2.71 1.13 11.32
CA LEU A 56 -2.91 1.11 12.78
C LEU A 56 -2.72 2.51 13.38
N SER A 57 -1.78 3.29 12.83
CA SER A 57 -1.57 4.68 13.23
C SER A 57 -2.74 5.60 12.86
N MET A 58 -3.46 5.28 11.78
CA MET A 58 -4.63 6.03 11.30
C MET A 58 -5.94 5.57 11.94
N SER A 59 -6.00 4.33 12.45
CA SER A 59 -7.18 3.80 13.12
C SER A 59 -7.17 4.17 14.60
N SER A 60 -8.14 4.96 15.04
CA SER A 60 -8.33 5.35 16.46
C SER A 60 -8.78 4.20 17.38
N ASP A 61 -9.10 3.03 16.82
CA ASP A 61 -9.82 1.94 17.51
C ASP A 61 -8.94 0.93 18.26
N ILE A 62 -7.62 1.15 18.38
CA ILE A 62 -6.73 0.17 19.03
C ILE A 62 -6.20 0.73 20.33
N ASP A 63 -7.13 1.03 21.24
CA ASP A 63 -6.80 1.22 22.64
C ASP A 63 -6.54 -0.14 23.31
N ASN A 64 -5.38 -0.71 22.99
CA ASN A 64 -4.87 -1.92 23.64
C ASN A 64 -4.01 -1.53 24.86
N GLU A 65 -4.56 -0.72 25.77
CA GLU A 65 -3.91 -0.28 27.01
C GLU A 65 -3.23 -1.44 27.76
N LYS A 66 -3.90 -2.61 27.79
CA LYS A 66 -3.39 -3.83 28.42
C LYS A 66 -2.10 -4.37 27.78
N MET A 67 -1.97 -4.25 26.47
CA MET A 67 -0.81 -4.71 25.70
C MET A 67 0.39 -3.78 25.92
N ARG A 68 0.14 -2.46 25.88
CA ARG A 68 1.11 -1.42 26.23
C ARG A 68 1.68 -1.64 27.63
N ASP A 69 0.79 -1.90 28.59
CA ASP A 69 1.16 -2.21 29.97
C ASP A 69 1.99 -3.50 30.12
N ASP A 70 1.71 -4.54 29.33
CA ASP A 70 2.47 -5.78 29.38
C ASP A 70 3.90 -5.58 28.86
N VAL A 71 4.07 -4.90 27.73
CA VAL A 71 5.39 -4.55 27.19
C VAL A 71 6.20 -3.75 28.21
N TYR A 72 5.62 -2.69 28.77
CA TYR A 72 6.26 -1.87 29.80
C TYR A 72 6.71 -2.70 31.01
N LYS A 73 5.81 -3.53 31.57
CA LYS A 73 6.14 -4.40 32.72
C LYS A 73 7.28 -5.35 32.41
N LYS A 74 7.35 -5.89 31.19
CA LYS A 74 8.45 -6.79 30.79
C LYS A 74 9.78 -6.05 30.62
N ILE A 75 9.76 -4.79 30.18
CA ILE A 75 10.97 -3.96 30.13
C ILE A 75 11.50 -3.72 31.54
N MET A 76 10.62 -3.29 32.46
CA MET A 76 11.02 -3.03 33.85
C MET A 76 11.53 -4.30 34.54
N ALA A 77 10.86 -5.45 34.35
CA ALA A 77 11.34 -6.72 34.89
C ALA A 77 12.75 -7.10 34.36
N PHE A 78 13.05 -6.84 33.10
CA PHE A 78 14.40 -7.05 32.54
C PHE A 78 15.43 -6.04 33.09
N CYS A 79 15.02 -4.79 33.33
CA CYS A 79 15.88 -3.77 33.92
C CYS A 79 16.24 -4.10 35.37
N GLU A 80 15.29 -4.62 36.15
CA GLU A 80 15.48 -5.10 37.52
C GLU A 80 16.33 -6.38 37.57
N ASP A 81 16.01 -7.37 36.73
CA ASP A 81 16.75 -8.63 36.61
C ASP A 81 16.95 -9.00 35.13
N SER A 82 18.16 -8.77 34.62
CA SER A 82 18.53 -9.08 33.22
C SER A 82 18.88 -10.55 33.01
N SER A 83 18.10 -11.45 33.63
CA SER A 83 18.23 -12.89 33.46
C SER A 83 17.75 -13.32 32.06
N ALA A 84 18.28 -14.44 31.56
CA ALA A 84 17.90 -14.98 30.25
C ALA A 84 16.39 -15.30 30.14
N GLU A 85 15.72 -15.56 31.27
CA GLU A 85 14.29 -15.78 31.31
C GLU A 85 13.52 -14.48 31.07
N ASN A 86 13.89 -13.38 31.75
CA ASN A 86 13.25 -12.08 31.53
C ASN A 86 13.51 -11.54 30.13
N GLU A 87 14.71 -11.75 29.58
CA GLU A 87 15.04 -11.40 28.19
C GLU A 87 14.15 -12.17 27.19
N ALA A 88 14.00 -13.49 27.37
CA ALA A 88 13.15 -14.31 26.52
C ALA A 88 11.66 -13.96 26.64
N GLN A 89 11.19 -13.59 27.83
CA GLN A 89 9.82 -13.12 28.04
C GLN A 89 9.59 -11.77 27.38
N LEU A 90 10.50 -10.81 27.54
CA LEU A 90 10.43 -9.52 26.87
C LEU A 90 10.41 -9.69 25.35
N TYR A 91 11.33 -10.50 24.80
CA TYR A 91 11.37 -10.78 23.36
C TYR A 91 10.04 -11.35 22.84
N LYS A 92 9.48 -12.33 23.56
CA LYS A 92 8.22 -12.98 23.20
C LYS A 92 7.03 -12.02 23.27
N THR A 93 6.99 -11.14 24.27
CA THR A 93 5.95 -10.11 24.38
C THR A 93 6.09 -9.10 23.25
N VAL A 94 7.28 -8.57 23.00
CA VAL A 94 7.56 -7.63 21.89
C VAL A 94 7.19 -8.23 20.54
N CYS A 95 7.59 -9.47 20.23
CA CYS A 95 7.29 -10.12 18.95
C CYS A 95 5.79 -10.40 18.71
N ARG A 96 4.96 -10.32 19.76
CA ARG A 96 3.50 -10.49 19.66
C ARG A 96 2.77 -9.17 19.56
N CYS A 97 3.52 -8.06 19.64
CA CYS A 97 2.97 -6.74 19.75
C CYS A 97 3.47 -5.86 18.61
N GLN A 98 2.54 -5.29 17.85
CA GLN A 98 2.85 -4.29 16.83
C GLN A 98 3.45 -3.07 17.50
N CYS A 99 4.69 -2.72 17.15
CA CYS A 99 5.46 -1.67 17.81
C CYS A 99 4.77 -0.31 17.72
N ILE A 100 4.07 -0.05 16.62
CA ILE A 100 3.33 1.21 16.40
C ILE A 100 2.32 1.50 17.51
N SER A 101 1.66 0.47 18.07
CA SER A 101 0.58 0.65 19.03
C SER A 101 1.03 1.03 20.44
N TYR A 102 2.34 0.97 20.72
CA TYR A 102 2.88 1.31 22.04
C TYR A 102 4.09 2.23 22.02
N CYS A 103 4.76 2.42 20.88
CA CYS A 103 6.04 3.12 20.79
C CYS A 103 6.03 4.54 21.40
N GLU A 104 5.09 5.40 21.03
CA GLU A 104 4.97 6.77 21.55
C GLU A 104 4.81 6.76 23.08
N THR A 105 3.85 5.98 23.56
CA THR A 105 3.54 5.96 24.99
C THR A 105 4.62 5.30 25.84
N LEU A 106 5.41 4.42 25.23
CA LEU A 106 6.54 3.79 25.87
C LEU A 106 7.63 4.83 26.16
N ILE A 107 7.83 5.79 25.27
CA ILE A 107 8.82 6.87 25.44
C ILE A 107 8.46 7.72 26.63
N ASP A 108 7.20 8.19 26.72
CA ASP A 108 6.74 9.03 27.82
C ASP A 108 6.95 8.36 29.18
N ARG A 109 6.74 7.05 29.25
CA ARG A 109 6.94 6.27 30.47
C ARG A 109 8.42 6.07 30.77
N LEU A 110 9.21 5.63 29.78
CA LEU A 110 10.63 5.33 29.99
C LEU A 110 11.48 6.60 30.20
N ALA A 111 11.05 7.76 29.71
CA ALA A 111 11.72 9.05 29.96
C ALA A 111 11.76 9.42 31.45
N GLN A 112 10.91 8.83 32.29
CA GLN A 112 10.86 9.05 33.74
C GLN A 112 11.71 8.05 34.52
N GLU A 113 12.33 7.07 33.86
CA GLU A 113 13.03 5.95 34.48
C GLU A 113 14.55 6.07 34.31
N GLU A 114 15.32 5.59 35.29
CA GLU A 114 16.78 5.42 35.15
C GLU A 114 17.09 4.09 34.45
N LEU A 115 17.21 4.13 33.12
CA LEU A 115 17.37 2.92 32.32
C LEU A 115 18.81 2.37 32.36
N PRO A 116 19.00 1.05 32.57
CA PRO A 116 20.34 0.45 32.66
C PRO A 116 20.97 0.26 31.27
N LEU A 117 22.30 0.38 31.18
CA LEU A 117 23.09 0.08 29.96
C LEU A 117 22.86 -1.33 29.39
N LYS A 118 22.36 -2.27 30.19
CA LYS A 118 22.01 -3.61 29.71
C LYS A 118 20.83 -3.60 28.72
N LEU A 119 19.91 -2.64 28.86
CA LEU A 119 18.79 -2.47 27.92
C LEU A 119 19.29 -1.98 26.56
N VAL A 120 20.31 -1.12 26.55
CA VAL A 120 21.01 -0.70 25.33
C VAL A 120 21.66 -1.89 24.63
N HIS A 121 22.48 -2.67 25.34
CA HIS A 121 23.12 -3.84 24.75
C HIS A 121 22.11 -4.90 24.26
N LEU A 122 20.95 -4.99 24.93
CA LEU A 122 19.84 -5.83 24.46
C LEU A 122 19.31 -5.34 23.10
N ALA A 123 19.02 -4.03 23.01
CA ALA A 123 18.53 -3.42 21.79
C ALA A 123 19.54 -3.58 20.64
N GLU A 124 20.83 -3.30 20.87
CA GLU A 124 21.88 -3.52 19.87
C GLU A 124 21.92 -4.98 19.41
N ASN A 125 21.88 -5.93 20.35
CA ASN A 125 21.87 -7.35 20.01
C ASN A 125 20.65 -7.71 19.16
N TRP A 126 19.46 -7.16 19.44
CA TRP A 126 18.27 -7.43 18.64
C TRP A 126 18.30 -6.72 17.28
N LEU A 127 18.80 -5.50 17.21
CA LEU A 127 18.98 -4.75 15.95
C LEU A 127 19.74 -5.58 14.92
N TYR A 128 20.86 -6.21 15.33
CA TYR A 128 21.73 -6.94 14.41
C TYR A 128 21.48 -8.44 14.30
N ASN A 129 20.71 -9.04 15.21
CA ASN A 129 20.53 -10.49 15.24
C ASN A 129 19.07 -10.95 15.19
N ALA A 130 18.09 -10.11 15.53
CA ALA A 130 16.71 -10.55 15.61
C ALA A 130 16.14 -10.90 14.22
N PRO A 131 15.43 -12.03 14.10
CA PRO A 131 14.72 -12.44 12.89
C PRO A 131 13.25 -11.98 12.88
N GLN A 132 12.84 -11.06 13.76
CA GLN A 132 11.44 -10.63 13.90
C GLN A 132 11.35 -9.12 13.83
N ARG A 133 10.47 -8.61 12.95
CA ARG A 133 10.39 -7.18 12.65
C ARG A 133 10.04 -6.33 13.87
N GLU A 134 9.11 -6.81 14.70
CA GLU A 134 8.69 -6.09 15.90
C GLU A 134 9.82 -5.96 16.93
N ALA A 135 10.72 -6.94 17.01
CA ALA A 135 11.90 -6.85 17.86
C ALA A 135 12.94 -5.85 17.31
N VAL A 136 13.07 -5.74 15.99
CA VAL A 136 13.94 -4.75 15.34
C VAL A 136 13.37 -3.34 15.52
N LYS A 137 12.07 -3.13 15.28
CA LYS A 137 11.36 -1.86 15.54
C LYS A 137 11.53 -1.42 17.00
N PHE A 138 11.29 -2.34 17.94
CA PHE A 138 11.53 -2.10 19.36
C PHE A 138 12.98 -1.68 19.65
N ALA A 139 13.96 -2.38 19.09
CA ALA A 139 15.37 -2.05 19.26
C ALA A 139 15.71 -0.64 18.76
N ILE A 140 15.15 -0.24 17.60
CA ILE A 140 15.31 1.11 17.03
C ILE A 140 14.77 2.17 18.02
N ILE A 141 13.57 1.95 18.57
CA ILE A 141 12.97 2.86 19.57
C ILE A 141 13.85 2.99 20.81
N ILE A 142 14.34 1.87 21.36
CA ILE A 142 15.25 1.91 22.51
C ILE A 142 16.53 2.69 22.17
N CYS A 143 17.11 2.51 20.98
CA CYS A 143 18.27 3.29 20.57
C CYS A 143 17.99 4.79 20.52
N GLY A 144 16.79 5.20 20.06
CA GLY A 144 16.34 6.59 20.09
C GLY A 144 16.22 7.15 21.52
N ILE A 145 15.64 6.39 22.45
CA ILE A 145 15.49 6.78 23.87
C ILE A 145 16.84 7.02 24.55
N PHE A 146 17.85 6.19 24.26
CA PHE A 146 19.20 6.33 24.83
C PHE A 146 20.08 7.38 24.12
N ASN A 147 19.51 8.13 23.18
CA ASN A 147 20.17 9.13 22.35
C ASN A 147 21.29 8.55 21.47
N LEU A 148 20.99 8.46 20.16
CA LEU A 148 21.87 7.90 19.15
C LEU A 148 23.24 8.62 19.02
N ASP A 149 23.31 9.93 19.29
CA ASP A 149 24.59 10.67 19.28
C ASP A 149 25.49 10.23 20.45
N THR A 150 24.89 9.96 21.62
CA THR A 150 25.63 9.46 22.79
C THR A 150 26.14 8.04 22.55
N MET A 151 25.31 7.20 21.92
CA MET A 151 25.66 5.84 21.53
C MET A 151 26.81 5.81 20.51
N SER A 152 26.72 6.61 19.45
CA SER A 152 27.74 6.63 18.37
C SER A 152 29.11 7.12 18.85
N ARG A 153 29.15 7.95 19.92
CA ARG A 153 30.42 8.43 20.52
C ARG A 153 31.03 7.44 21.51
N SER A 154 30.20 6.57 22.09
CA SER A 154 30.61 5.64 23.15
C SER A 154 31.02 4.26 22.63
N TYR A 155 30.57 3.90 21.43
CA TYR A 155 30.80 2.59 20.80
C TYR A 155 31.50 2.75 19.44
N GLU A 156 32.39 1.82 19.07
CA GLU A 156 33.11 1.83 17.78
C GLU A 156 32.22 1.50 16.54
N LEU A 157 30.89 1.50 16.69
CA LEU A 157 29.90 1.25 15.62
C LEU A 157 29.15 2.54 15.23
N ASP A 158 29.06 2.81 13.93
CA ASP A 158 28.26 3.90 13.37
C ASP A 158 26.78 3.47 13.28
N VAL A 159 26.10 3.44 14.43
CA VAL A 159 24.69 2.98 14.55
C VAL A 159 23.77 3.82 13.67
N LYS A 160 24.00 5.15 13.55
CA LYS A 160 23.20 6.00 12.67
C LYS A 160 23.25 5.50 11.22
N LYS A 161 24.44 5.18 10.71
CA LYS A 161 24.58 4.67 9.34
C LYS A 161 23.86 3.34 9.13
N ASP A 162 23.92 2.44 10.10
CA ASP A 162 23.23 1.15 10.04
C ASP A 162 21.70 1.32 10.11
N LEU A 163 21.21 2.30 10.89
CA LEU A 163 19.81 2.70 10.88
C LEU A 163 19.39 3.30 9.53
N MET A 164 20.18 4.21 8.95
CA MET A 164 19.90 4.77 7.63
C MET A 164 19.81 3.69 6.54
N LEU A 165 20.63 2.64 6.63
CA LEU A 165 20.53 1.49 5.74
C LEU A 165 19.20 0.74 5.92
N LEU A 166 18.74 0.54 7.15
CA LEU A 166 17.44 -0.08 7.42
C LEU A 166 16.27 0.81 6.96
N ALA A 167 16.43 2.14 6.96
CA ALA A 167 15.38 3.09 6.57
C ALA A 167 15.00 2.99 5.09
N LEU A 168 15.85 2.36 4.27
CA LEU A 168 15.55 2.06 2.86
C LEU A 168 14.53 0.92 2.70
N CYS A 169 14.22 0.20 3.78
CA CYS A 169 13.13 -0.76 3.84
C CYS A 169 11.90 -0.10 4.48
N GLU A 170 10.81 -0.03 3.72
CA GLU A 170 9.55 0.66 4.09
C GLU A 170 9.02 0.24 5.48
N GLU A 171 9.27 -1.01 5.92
CA GLU A 171 8.84 -1.55 7.22
C GLU A 171 9.46 -0.84 8.42
N PHE A 172 10.68 -0.29 8.27
CA PHE A 172 11.45 0.28 9.37
C PHE A 172 11.56 1.79 9.32
N THR A 173 11.25 2.40 8.16
CA THR A 173 11.50 3.82 7.89
C THR A 173 10.88 4.75 8.94
N PHE A 174 9.60 4.56 9.29
CA PHE A 174 8.92 5.37 10.31
C PHE A 174 9.70 5.37 11.64
N TYR A 175 10.01 4.17 12.16
CA TYR A 175 10.68 4.01 13.45
C TYR A 175 12.07 4.65 13.48
N ILE A 176 12.76 4.64 12.34
CA ILE A 176 14.11 5.20 12.22
C ILE A 176 14.05 6.71 12.19
N ILE A 177 13.20 7.30 11.35
CA ILE A 177 12.97 8.76 11.35
C ILE A 177 12.61 9.21 12.75
N PHE A 178 11.67 8.52 13.38
CA PHE A 178 11.23 8.82 14.74
C PHE A 178 12.37 8.72 15.77
N ALA A 179 13.22 7.68 15.72
CA ALA A 179 14.37 7.56 16.62
C ALA A 179 15.45 8.64 16.38
N LEU A 180 15.66 9.06 15.13
CA LEU A 180 16.59 10.14 14.77
C LEU A 180 16.07 11.50 15.27
N ASP A 181 14.76 11.75 15.14
CA ASP A 181 14.10 12.97 15.59
C ASP A 181 14.16 13.10 17.11
N MET A 182 13.86 12.01 17.83
CA MET A 182 14.01 11.94 19.28
C MET A 182 15.45 12.25 19.73
N SER A 183 16.43 11.83 18.93
CA SER A 183 17.85 12.08 19.20
C SER A 183 18.32 13.48 18.73
N ASN A 184 17.47 14.26 18.06
CA ASN A 184 17.78 15.55 17.43
C ASN A 184 18.97 15.48 16.45
N ILE A 185 19.07 14.40 15.68
CA ILE A 185 20.16 14.18 14.70
C ILE A 185 19.68 13.95 13.27
N THR A 186 18.37 14.04 13.03
CA THR A 186 17.79 14.03 11.69
C THR A 186 18.25 15.26 10.93
N THR A 187 18.61 15.07 9.66
CA THR A 187 18.97 16.16 8.75
C THR A 187 18.14 16.06 7.47
N ASP A 188 18.03 17.18 6.74
CA ASP A 188 17.40 17.19 5.42
C ASP A 188 18.06 16.19 4.47
N ASP A 189 19.38 16.00 4.55
CA ASP A 189 20.11 15.04 3.72
C ASP A 189 19.71 13.59 4.06
N ASP A 190 19.51 13.26 5.34
CA ASP A 190 19.04 11.94 5.75
C ASP A 190 17.63 11.67 5.20
N LEU A 191 16.71 12.63 5.34
CA LEU A 191 15.34 12.50 4.85
C LEU A 191 15.30 12.43 3.32
N TRP A 192 16.12 13.24 2.64
CA TRP A 192 16.20 13.23 1.18
C TRP A 192 16.73 11.90 0.63
N GLU A 193 17.71 11.30 1.31
CA GLU A 193 18.20 9.97 1.00
C GLU A 193 17.07 8.94 1.06
N ILE A 194 16.23 8.98 2.11
CA ILE A 194 15.09 8.08 2.24
C ILE A 194 14.05 8.35 1.14
N ILE A 195 13.68 9.61 0.92
CA ILE A 195 12.70 10.02 -0.11
C ILE A 195 13.11 9.54 -1.51
N SER A 196 14.41 9.57 -1.81
CA SER A 196 14.97 9.22 -3.13
C SER A 196 15.09 7.72 -3.36
N HIS A 197 15.04 6.90 -2.30
CA HIS A 197 15.32 5.46 -2.35
C HIS A 197 14.18 4.58 -1.78
N THR A 198 13.03 5.18 -1.49
CA THR A 198 11.79 4.50 -1.11
C THR A 198 10.67 4.85 -2.08
N ARG A 199 9.57 4.09 -2.08
CA ARG A 199 8.44 4.25 -3.00
C ARG A 199 7.08 4.22 -2.29
N GLY A 200 6.98 3.58 -1.14
CA GLY A 200 5.74 3.37 -0.41
C GLY A 200 5.62 4.21 0.86
N TRP A 201 5.26 3.55 1.96
CA TRP A 201 5.01 4.20 3.26
C TRP A 201 6.24 4.90 3.84
N GLY A 202 7.42 4.33 3.69
CA GLY A 202 8.67 4.98 4.06
C GLY A 202 8.92 6.30 3.32
N LYS A 203 8.57 6.37 2.03
CA LYS A 203 8.64 7.63 1.27
C LYS A 203 7.67 8.67 1.84
N ILE A 204 6.45 8.26 2.17
CA ILE A 204 5.41 9.12 2.75
C ILE A 204 5.90 9.69 4.09
N HIS A 205 6.36 8.84 5.01
CA HIS A 205 6.84 9.27 6.33
C HIS A 205 8.04 10.22 6.24
N ALA A 206 8.98 9.96 5.32
CA ALA A 206 10.12 10.84 5.09
C ALA A 206 9.68 12.19 4.50
N MET A 207 8.72 12.18 3.57
CA MET A 207 8.17 13.40 2.99
C MET A 207 7.41 14.25 4.00
N GLU A 208 6.65 13.63 4.92
CA GLU A 208 5.93 14.32 6.00
C GLU A 208 6.88 14.96 7.01
N SER A 209 8.04 14.36 7.23
CA SER A 209 9.08 14.86 8.16
C SER A 209 10.02 15.88 7.50
N PHE A 210 10.00 16.00 6.18
CA PHE A 210 10.89 16.89 5.42
C PHE A 210 10.38 18.33 5.38
N THR A 211 11.29 19.29 5.56
CA THR A 211 10.94 20.71 5.58
C THR A 211 10.98 21.33 4.18
N TYR A 212 9.85 21.86 3.69
CA TYR A 212 9.71 22.51 2.38
C TYR A 212 9.80 24.06 2.45
N ASP A 213 10.92 24.56 2.94
CA ASP A 213 11.17 25.99 3.19
C ASP A 213 11.69 26.80 1.97
N THR A 214 12.01 26.12 0.86
CA THR A 214 12.53 26.76 -0.36
C THR A 214 11.68 26.47 -1.58
N LEU A 215 11.73 27.36 -2.58
CA LEU A 215 11.01 27.18 -3.85
C LEU A 215 11.37 25.86 -4.56
N PRO A 216 12.64 25.44 -4.68
CA PRO A 216 12.98 24.17 -5.32
C PRO A 216 12.40 22.95 -4.61
N LYS A 217 12.39 22.95 -3.26
CA LYS A 217 11.81 21.86 -2.48
C LYS A 217 10.29 21.76 -2.71
N ARG A 218 9.59 22.89 -2.73
CA ARG A 218 8.14 22.95 -3.02
C ARG A 218 7.80 22.56 -4.44
N ASP A 219 8.62 23.00 -5.40
CA ASP A 219 8.49 22.63 -6.82
C ASP A 219 8.63 21.11 -7.00
N TRP A 220 9.60 20.50 -6.33
CA TRP A 220 9.76 19.05 -6.31
C TRP A 220 8.56 18.33 -5.67
N LEU A 221 8.08 18.80 -4.51
CA LEU A 221 6.91 18.22 -3.83
C LEU A 221 5.67 18.24 -4.73
N LEU A 222 5.42 19.37 -5.38
CA LEU A 222 4.29 19.54 -6.30
C LEU A 222 4.46 18.75 -7.59
N SER A 223 5.70 18.49 -8.04
CA SER A 223 5.97 17.75 -9.27
C SER A 223 5.93 16.23 -9.09
N TYR A 224 6.47 15.73 -7.98
CA TYR A 224 6.75 14.29 -7.78
C TYR A 224 6.24 13.73 -6.44
N GLY A 225 5.72 14.55 -5.53
CA GLY A 225 5.29 14.10 -4.20
C GLY A 225 4.13 13.11 -4.24
N SER A 226 3.30 13.14 -5.29
CA SER A 226 2.23 12.17 -5.51
C SER A 226 2.70 10.88 -6.21
N ASP A 227 4.00 10.73 -6.53
CA ASP A 227 4.57 9.52 -7.11
C ASP A 227 4.96 8.52 -6.02
N ILE A 228 3.95 7.82 -5.50
CA ILE A 228 4.04 6.76 -4.49
C ILE A 228 3.49 5.44 -5.04
N SER A 229 4.00 4.31 -4.55
CA SER A 229 3.56 2.97 -4.96
C SER A 229 2.32 2.48 -4.20
N VAL A 230 2.02 3.08 -3.05
CA VAL A 230 0.87 2.73 -2.21
C VAL A 230 -0.33 3.63 -2.50
N ALA A 231 -1.54 3.09 -2.34
CA ALA A 231 -2.77 3.85 -2.54
C ALA A 231 -3.09 4.68 -1.29
N TYR A 232 -2.62 5.93 -1.26
CA TYR A 232 -2.86 6.85 -0.14
C TYR A 232 -3.27 8.24 -0.64
N PRO A 233 -4.58 8.50 -0.86
CA PRO A 233 -5.09 9.79 -1.31
C PRO A 233 -4.74 10.96 -0.37
N GLY A 234 -4.59 10.69 0.93
CA GLY A 234 -4.25 11.67 1.97
C GLY A 234 -2.95 12.43 1.72
N ILE A 235 -2.01 11.88 0.93
CA ILE A 235 -0.76 12.56 0.55
C ILE A 235 -1.00 13.91 -0.15
N ALA A 236 -2.19 14.10 -0.72
CA ALA A 236 -2.54 15.35 -1.38
C ALA A 236 -2.55 16.55 -0.42
N LEU A 237 -2.87 16.33 0.86
CA LEU A 237 -2.88 17.39 1.87
C LEU A 237 -1.48 17.99 2.03
N LEU A 238 -0.45 17.15 2.12
CA LEU A 238 0.95 17.58 2.18
C LEU A 238 1.32 18.44 0.96
N GLY A 239 0.99 17.98 -0.25
CA GLY A 239 1.28 18.71 -1.49
C GLY A 239 0.57 20.08 -1.56
N ILE A 240 -0.69 20.17 -1.11
CA ILE A 240 -1.45 21.41 -1.11
C ILE A 240 -0.88 22.40 -0.08
N GLN A 241 -0.65 21.94 1.14
CA GLN A 241 -0.26 22.77 2.28
C GLN A 241 1.21 23.18 2.20
N GLU A 242 2.12 22.21 2.21
CA GLU A 242 3.57 22.46 2.24
C GLU A 242 4.10 22.91 0.87
N GLY A 243 3.46 22.47 -0.21
CA GLY A 243 3.80 22.89 -1.57
C GLY A 243 3.38 24.33 -1.88
N HIS A 244 2.51 24.95 -1.08
CA HIS A 244 1.91 26.26 -1.37
C HIS A 244 1.30 26.28 -2.79
N MET A 245 0.50 25.27 -3.11
CA MET A 245 0.08 24.98 -4.49
C MET A 245 -0.55 26.19 -5.22
N LEU A 246 -1.36 26.98 -4.52
CA LEU A 246 -2.02 28.15 -5.10
C LEU A 246 -1.02 29.19 -5.62
N ASP A 247 0.10 29.40 -4.93
CA ASP A 247 1.15 30.36 -5.32
C ASP A 247 1.79 29.96 -6.66
N PHE A 248 1.93 28.66 -6.91
CA PHE A 248 2.42 28.14 -8.19
C PHE A 248 1.34 28.26 -9.27
N LEU A 249 0.11 27.84 -8.98
CA LEU A 249 -1.02 27.91 -9.92
C LEU A 249 -1.33 29.35 -10.39
N GLN A 250 -1.09 30.36 -9.56
CA GLN A 250 -1.25 31.77 -9.93
C GLN A 250 -0.16 32.32 -10.85
N ARG A 251 0.92 31.58 -11.10
CA ARG A 251 1.95 31.99 -12.06
C ARG A 251 1.39 31.99 -13.49
N PRO A 252 1.92 32.83 -14.40
CA PRO A 252 1.45 32.88 -15.78
C PRO A 252 1.54 31.52 -16.49
N HIS A 253 2.65 30.81 -16.28
CA HIS A 253 2.95 29.52 -16.88
C HIS A 253 3.49 28.54 -15.85
N LEU A 254 3.18 27.26 -16.06
CA LEU A 254 3.76 26.12 -15.35
C LEU A 254 4.56 25.27 -16.33
N GLY A 255 5.63 24.62 -15.89
CA GLY A 255 6.27 23.57 -16.68
C GLY A 255 5.39 22.31 -16.74
N PRO A 256 5.59 21.43 -17.75
CA PRO A 256 4.74 20.24 -17.93
C PRO A 256 4.82 19.26 -16.76
N GLU A 257 6.00 19.07 -16.16
CA GLU A 257 6.19 18.16 -15.03
C GLU A 257 5.46 18.66 -13.78
N LEU A 258 5.67 19.93 -13.43
CA LEU A 258 4.96 20.57 -12.32
C LEU A 258 3.44 20.59 -12.52
N TYR A 259 2.96 20.88 -13.73
CA TYR A 259 1.53 20.82 -14.04
C TYR A 259 0.95 19.42 -13.81
N ARG A 260 1.62 18.37 -14.30
CA ARG A 260 1.17 16.98 -14.12
C ARG A 260 1.17 16.57 -12.67
N GLY A 261 2.20 16.92 -11.93
CA GLY A 261 2.29 16.66 -10.50
C GLY A 261 1.15 17.32 -9.73
N ILE A 262 0.90 18.61 -9.96
CA ILE A 262 -0.23 19.35 -9.36
C ILE A 262 -1.57 18.70 -9.70
N LEU A 263 -1.78 18.35 -10.98
CA LEU A 263 -3.04 17.71 -11.40
C LEU A 263 -3.20 16.34 -10.73
N LYS A 264 -2.13 15.56 -10.57
CA LYS A 264 -2.16 14.28 -9.84
C LYS A 264 -2.46 14.47 -8.35
N THR A 265 -1.86 15.48 -7.71
CA THR A 265 -2.17 15.86 -6.33
C THR A 265 -3.64 16.25 -6.18
N LEU A 266 -4.20 17.01 -7.12
CA LEU A 266 -5.62 17.39 -7.10
C LEU A 266 -6.56 16.19 -7.32
N ASN A 267 -6.21 15.22 -8.17
CA ASN A 267 -6.98 13.97 -8.28
C ASN A 267 -7.00 13.23 -6.94
N ASN A 268 -5.83 13.04 -6.31
CA ASN A 268 -5.73 12.43 -4.99
C ASN A 268 -6.53 13.20 -3.93
N TYR A 269 -6.55 14.54 -4.00
CA TYR A 269 -7.34 15.36 -3.08
C TYR A 269 -8.85 15.16 -3.26
N VAL A 270 -9.35 15.17 -4.50
CA VAL A 270 -10.79 14.92 -4.74
C VAL A 270 -11.16 13.49 -4.35
N LEU A 271 -10.29 12.51 -4.59
CA LEU A 271 -10.48 11.14 -4.12
C LEU A 271 -10.54 11.05 -2.59
N PHE A 272 -9.63 11.73 -1.89
CA PHE A 272 -9.68 11.86 -0.42
C PHE A 272 -11.03 12.45 0.03
N LEU A 273 -11.51 13.51 -0.63
CA LEU A 273 -12.79 14.14 -0.29
C LEU A 273 -14.02 13.26 -0.58
N ILE A 274 -13.95 12.32 -1.52
CA ILE A 274 -15.06 11.40 -1.80
C ILE A 274 -15.33 10.47 -0.61
N ASP A 275 -14.26 10.02 0.05
CA ASP A 275 -14.30 9.08 1.16
C ASP A 275 -14.34 9.77 2.54
N TYR A 276 -14.01 11.06 2.61
CA TYR A 276 -14.02 11.85 3.84
C TYR A 276 -15.43 12.06 4.42
N ASP A 277 -15.61 11.73 5.69
CA ASP A 277 -16.86 11.97 6.42
C ASP A 277 -16.61 12.82 7.66
N SER A 278 -17.03 14.09 7.63
CA SER A 278 -16.88 15.00 8.77
C SER A 278 -17.66 14.61 10.01
N GLU A 279 -18.71 13.80 9.86
CA GLU A 279 -19.49 13.32 11.00
C GLU A 279 -18.77 12.17 11.71
N ASN A 280 -17.74 11.60 11.08
CA ASN A 280 -16.86 10.63 11.69
C ASN A 280 -15.87 11.36 12.61
N GLU A 281 -16.05 11.24 13.93
CA GLU A 281 -15.15 11.81 14.95
C GLU A 281 -13.71 11.28 14.85
N ASN A 282 -13.49 10.18 14.13
CA ASN A 282 -12.17 9.61 13.88
C ASN A 282 -11.45 10.22 12.67
N ASP A 283 -12.16 10.92 11.79
CA ASP A 283 -11.55 11.58 10.64
C ASP A 283 -10.90 12.90 11.08
N PRO A 284 -9.69 13.23 10.59
CA PRO A 284 -9.02 14.47 10.97
C PRO A 284 -9.82 15.69 10.50
N GLU A 285 -9.75 16.80 11.24
CA GLU A 285 -10.29 18.07 10.75
C GLU A 285 -9.59 18.45 9.44
N LEU A 286 -10.39 18.66 8.39
CA LEU A 286 -9.88 19.09 7.11
C LEU A 286 -9.23 20.49 7.22
N PRO A 287 -7.97 20.66 6.80
CA PRO A 287 -7.38 21.98 6.74
C PRO A 287 -8.14 22.83 5.71
N PHE A 288 -8.35 24.12 6.03
CA PHE A 288 -9.04 25.02 5.11
C PHE A 288 -8.32 25.10 3.77
N CYS A 289 -9.05 24.80 2.70
CA CYS A 289 -8.56 24.78 1.33
C CYS A 289 -9.65 25.32 0.40
N ASP A 290 -9.34 26.34 -0.42
CA ASP A 290 -10.25 26.79 -1.48
C ASP A 290 -10.17 25.85 -2.69
N THR A 291 -10.80 24.69 -2.54
CA THR A 291 -10.85 23.61 -3.53
C THR A 291 -11.28 24.11 -4.91
N TYR A 292 -12.28 25.00 -4.94
CA TYR A 292 -12.79 25.53 -6.20
C TYR A 292 -11.71 26.35 -6.92
N THR A 293 -11.05 27.27 -6.21
CA THR A 293 -10.00 28.12 -6.80
C THR A 293 -8.80 27.30 -7.25
N LEU A 294 -8.34 26.32 -6.46
CA LEU A 294 -7.22 25.45 -6.85
C LEU A 294 -7.49 24.70 -8.15
N ILE A 295 -8.63 24.00 -8.22
CA ILE A 295 -8.96 23.22 -9.42
C ILE A 295 -9.18 24.17 -10.60
N LYS A 296 -9.88 25.30 -10.41
CA LYS A 296 -10.10 26.28 -11.47
C LYS A 296 -8.81 26.83 -12.06
N GLU A 297 -7.83 27.20 -11.23
CA GLU A 297 -6.53 27.67 -11.71
C GLU A 297 -5.71 26.54 -12.37
N CYS A 298 -5.81 25.30 -11.89
CA CYS A 298 -5.22 24.16 -12.58
C CYS A 298 -5.80 23.99 -13.98
N LEU A 299 -7.13 24.04 -14.12
CA LEU A 299 -7.82 23.94 -15.42
C LEU A 299 -7.47 25.09 -16.37
N ARG A 300 -7.06 26.27 -15.86
CA ARG A 300 -6.52 27.35 -16.69
C ARG A 300 -5.23 26.92 -17.40
N HIS A 301 -4.33 26.25 -16.69
CA HIS A 301 -3.08 25.71 -17.25
C HIS A 301 -3.31 24.50 -18.15
N SER A 302 -4.35 23.69 -17.88
CA SER A 302 -4.73 22.55 -18.72
C SER A 302 -5.01 22.92 -20.18
N VAL A 303 -5.28 24.19 -20.49
CA VAL A 303 -5.42 24.67 -21.88
C VAL A 303 -4.12 24.49 -22.67
N GLU A 304 -2.96 24.59 -22.02
CA GLU A 304 -1.64 24.40 -22.65
C GLU A 304 -1.23 22.91 -22.74
N TYR A 305 -1.87 22.05 -21.93
CA TYR A 305 -1.49 20.66 -21.70
C TYR A 305 -2.66 19.69 -21.89
N ASN A 306 -3.42 19.81 -22.98
CA ASN A 306 -4.57 18.92 -23.26
C ASN A 306 -4.45 18.17 -24.59
N GLU A 307 -3.23 18.07 -25.13
CA GLU A 307 -3.01 17.50 -26.47
C GLU A 307 -2.59 16.02 -26.45
N THR A 308 -2.10 15.50 -25.32
CA THR A 308 -1.64 14.11 -25.20
C THR A 308 -2.63 13.25 -24.41
N LEU A 309 -2.54 11.92 -24.56
CA LEU A 309 -3.36 11.00 -23.78
C LEU A 309 -2.99 11.07 -22.29
N GLU A 310 -1.71 11.25 -21.98
CA GLU A 310 -1.16 11.32 -20.63
C GLU A 310 -1.71 12.49 -19.83
N ASP A 311 -1.88 13.64 -20.48
CA ASP A 311 -2.42 14.81 -19.79
C ASP A 311 -3.95 14.73 -19.66
N VAL A 312 -4.62 14.19 -20.68
CA VAL A 312 -6.09 14.17 -20.73
C VAL A 312 -6.70 13.02 -19.94
N ILE A 313 -5.97 11.92 -19.69
CA ILE A 313 -6.42 10.89 -18.74
C ILE A 313 -6.55 11.45 -17.32
N LEU A 314 -5.61 12.31 -16.88
CA LEU A 314 -5.67 12.94 -15.56
C LEU A 314 -6.85 13.91 -15.46
N LEU A 315 -7.20 14.61 -16.55
CA LEU A 315 -8.42 15.41 -16.62
C LEU A 315 -9.69 14.54 -16.59
N ALA A 316 -9.67 13.40 -17.28
CA ALA A 316 -10.80 12.47 -17.29
C ALA A 316 -11.06 11.87 -15.92
N ASN A 317 -10.01 11.50 -15.17
CA ASN A 317 -10.10 11.05 -13.79
C ASN A 317 -10.70 12.14 -12.90
N LEU A 318 -10.17 13.37 -12.98
CA LEU A 318 -10.70 14.50 -12.22
C LEU A 318 -12.19 14.75 -12.53
N SER A 319 -12.61 14.64 -13.80
CA SER A 319 -14.03 14.76 -14.18
C SER A 319 -14.89 13.66 -13.55
N GLN A 320 -14.39 12.42 -13.46
CA GLN A 320 -15.12 11.31 -12.84
C GLN A 320 -15.19 11.45 -11.33
N GLU A 321 -14.09 11.83 -10.69
CA GLU A 321 -13.99 12.06 -9.25
C GLU A 321 -14.91 13.22 -8.82
N LEU A 322 -14.91 14.34 -9.55
CA LEU A 322 -15.86 15.43 -9.28
C LEU A 322 -17.33 14.99 -9.43
N LYS A 323 -17.64 14.10 -10.40
CA LYS A 323 -18.99 13.53 -10.54
C LYS A 323 -19.34 12.58 -9.39
N ALA A 324 -18.37 11.82 -8.89
CA ALA A 324 -18.56 10.94 -7.74
C ALA A 324 -18.78 11.76 -6.46
N LEU A 325 -17.96 12.80 -6.25
CA LEU A 325 -18.12 13.77 -5.16
C LEU A 325 -19.52 14.40 -5.21
N ALA A 326 -19.98 14.77 -6.41
CA ALA A 326 -21.32 15.33 -6.60
C ALA A 326 -22.45 14.32 -6.33
N ALA A 327 -22.24 13.04 -6.65
CA ALA A 327 -23.20 11.98 -6.40
C ALA A 327 -23.30 11.59 -4.92
N ASN A 328 -22.20 11.75 -4.17
CA ASN A 328 -22.14 11.51 -2.72
C ASN A 328 -22.65 12.70 -1.90
N GLU A 329 -22.99 13.83 -2.55
CA GLU A 329 -23.45 15.06 -1.91
C GLU A 329 -22.49 15.62 -0.85
N ASN A 330 -21.18 15.37 -0.99
CA ASN A 330 -20.16 15.90 -0.08
C ASN A 330 -19.80 17.35 -0.46
N TRP A 331 -20.47 18.31 0.17
CA TRP A 331 -20.39 19.74 -0.18
C TRP A 331 -19.50 20.60 0.72
N GLN A 332 -18.75 19.97 1.62
CA GLN A 332 -17.99 20.71 2.63
C GLN A 332 -16.80 21.45 2.04
N ALA A 333 -16.03 20.75 1.22
CA ALA A 333 -14.86 21.32 0.54
C ALA A 333 -15.24 22.12 -0.72
N ILE A 334 -16.38 21.82 -1.34
CA ILE A 334 -16.85 22.51 -2.55
C ILE A 334 -18.38 22.49 -2.67
N SER A 335 -18.99 23.65 -2.97
CA SER A 335 -20.45 23.69 -3.18
C SER A 335 -20.87 22.93 -4.44
N ALA A 336 -22.11 22.41 -4.46
CA ALA A 336 -22.69 21.74 -5.63
C ALA A 336 -22.57 22.56 -6.92
N ASN A 337 -22.85 23.86 -6.85
CA ASN A 337 -22.75 24.76 -8.01
C ASN A 337 -21.30 24.83 -8.52
N ASN A 338 -20.33 25.02 -7.62
CA ASN A 338 -18.92 25.08 -7.99
C ASN A 338 -18.43 23.74 -8.56
N CYS A 339 -18.85 22.62 -7.96
CA CYS A 339 -18.51 21.29 -8.45
C CYS A 339 -19.02 21.07 -9.90
N HIS A 340 -20.28 21.42 -10.19
CA HIS A 340 -20.82 21.31 -11.54
C HIS A 340 -20.15 22.26 -12.55
N LEU A 341 -19.73 23.46 -12.12
CA LEU A 341 -18.93 24.36 -12.97
C LEU A 341 -17.58 23.74 -13.33
N LEU A 342 -16.89 23.13 -12.36
CA LEU A 342 -15.62 22.43 -12.60
C LEU A 342 -15.81 21.22 -13.53
N ILE A 343 -16.85 20.40 -13.30
CA ILE A 343 -17.16 19.27 -14.19
C ILE A 343 -17.30 19.75 -15.64
N SER A 344 -18.07 20.81 -15.86
CA SER A 344 -18.28 21.37 -17.21
C SER A 344 -16.99 21.91 -17.82
N ALA A 345 -16.15 22.59 -17.02
CA ALA A 345 -14.87 23.13 -17.48
C ALA A 345 -13.89 22.01 -17.88
N THR A 346 -13.79 20.95 -17.06
CA THR A 346 -12.96 19.77 -17.34
C THR A 346 -13.45 19.02 -18.56
N GLU A 347 -14.76 18.79 -18.71
CA GLU A 347 -15.33 18.14 -19.89
C GLU A 347 -15.07 18.92 -21.17
N LYS A 348 -15.13 20.26 -21.12
CA LYS A 348 -14.80 21.11 -22.29
C LYS A 348 -13.35 20.90 -22.75
N LEU A 349 -12.41 20.72 -21.82
CA LEU A 349 -11.01 20.44 -22.13
C LEU A 349 -10.84 19.03 -22.71
N ILE A 350 -11.51 18.03 -22.12
CA ILE A 350 -11.44 16.65 -22.61
C ILE A 350 -12.06 16.54 -24.02
N PHE A 351 -13.26 17.07 -24.23
CA PHE A 351 -14.02 16.87 -25.47
C PHE A 351 -13.78 17.95 -26.53
N HIS A 352 -12.65 18.67 -26.47
CA HIS A 352 -12.32 19.68 -27.48
C HIS A 352 -12.00 19.07 -28.86
N LYS A 353 -11.57 17.80 -28.91
CA LYS A 353 -11.30 17.04 -30.13
C LYS A 353 -11.82 15.60 -30.05
N ASP A 354 -11.86 14.93 -31.21
CA ASP A 354 -12.16 13.50 -31.30
C ASP A 354 -10.90 12.68 -30.99
N TRP A 355 -10.91 11.97 -29.86
CA TRP A 355 -9.80 11.13 -29.40
C TRP A 355 -9.78 9.73 -30.02
N LEU A 356 -10.84 9.31 -30.70
CA LEU A 356 -10.94 7.95 -31.23
C LEU A 356 -9.75 7.58 -32.15
N PRO A 357 -9.25 8.45 -33.06
CA PRO A 357 -8.08 8.14 -33.87
C PRO A 357 -6.82 7.86 -33.04
N GLU A 358 -6.52 8.72 -32.06
CA GLU A 358 -5.33 8.60 -31.22
C GLU A 358 -5.39 7.37 -30.31
N ILE A 359 -6.52 7.17 -29.61
CA ILE A 359 -6.78 5.97 -28.80
C ILE A 359 -6.52 4.71 -29.63
N ASN A 360 -7.09 4.67 -30.83
CA ASN A 360 -6.99 3.51 -31.72
C ASN A 360 -5.56 3.22 -32.18
N SER A 361 -4.75 4.26 -32.39
CA SER A 361 -3.36 4.13 -32.79
C SER A 361 -2.43 3.68 -31.66
N LYS A 362 -2.86 3.90 -30.40
CA LYS A 362 -2.05 3.69 -29.20
C LYS A 362 -2.56 2.56 -28.30
N LEU A 363 -3.41 1.64 -28.77
CA LEU A 363 -3.89 0.52 -27.93
C LEU A 363 -2.78 -0.47 -27.54
N VAL A 364 -1.70 -0.52 -28.30
CA VAL A 364 -0.53 -1.39 -28.12
C VAL A 364 0.72 -0.50 -28.17
N ASN A 365 1.66 -0.74 -27.27
CA ASN A 365 2.94 -0.05 -27.20
C ASN A 365 3.94 -0.60 -28.24
N GLU A 366 5.09 0.06 -28.39
CA GLU A 366 6.14 -0.36 -29.32
C GLU A 366 6.73 -1.74 -29.00
N ASP A 367 6.70 -2.15 -27.73
CA ASP A 367 7.17 -3.45 -27.23
C ASP A 367 6.11 -4.56 -27.30
N ASP A 368 5.01 -4.32 -28.04
CA ASP A 368 3.85 -5.21 -28.16
C ASP A 368 3.02 -5.39 -26.86
N SER A 369 3.36 -4.67 -25.78
CA SER A 369 2.56 -4.64 -24.55
C SER A 369 1.27 -3.82 -24.72
N ILE A 370 0.26 -4.09 -23.91
CA ILE A 370 -0.98 -3.32 -23.93
C ILE A 370 -0.76 -1.93 -23.33
N ASN A 371 -1.26 -0.90 -24.02
CA ASN A 371 -1.28 0.44 -23.47
C ASN A 371 -2.52 0.64 -22.60
N TYR A 372 -2.36 0.39 -21.30
CA TYR A 372 -3.44 0.56 -20.32
C TYR A 372 -4.00 1.98 -20.28
N LEU A 373 -3.16 3.00 -20.54
CA LEU A 373 -3.56 4.40 -20.51
C LEU A 373 -4.59 4.70 -21.60
N ALA A 374 -4.30 4.32 -22.85
CA ALA A 374 -5.22 4.51 -23.98
C ALA A 374 -6.55 3.75 -23.78
N ILE A 375 -6.48 2.54 -23.22
CA ILE A 375 -7.66 1.74 -22.92
C ILE A 375 -8.48 2.41 -21.83
N SER A 376 -7.91 2.68 -20.65
CA SER A 376 -8.60 3.31 -19.53
C SER A 376 -9.23 4.64 -19.93
N PHE A 377 -8.51 5.46 -20.71
CA PHE A 377 -9.04 6.71 -21.24
C PHE A 377 -10.29 6.49 -22.11
N SER A 378 -10.28 5.52 -23.01
CA SER A 378 -11.44 5.20 -23.85
C SER A 378 -12.70 4.87 -23.03
N PHE A 379 -12.54 4.15 -21.91
CA PHE A 379 -13.65 3.86 -21.00
C PHE A 379 -14.11 5.13 -20.28
N ALA A 380 -13.18 5.98 -19.87
CA ALA A 380 -13.49 7.23 -19.19
C ALA A 380 -14.30 8.20 -20.06
N VAL A 381 -13.95 8.30 -21.35
CA VAL A 381 -14.67 9.11 -22.34
C VAL A 381 -15.82 8.38 -23.03
N LYS A 382 -16.14 7.14 -22.60
CA LYS A 382 -17.24 6.31 -23.12
C LYS A 382 -17.15 6.00 -24.62
N VAL A 383 -15.94 5.89 -25.15
CA VAL A 383 -15.65 5.49 -26.53
C VAL A 383 -15.60 3.95 -26.61
N ASP A 384 -16.38 3.34 -27.51
CA ASP A 384 -16.45 1.87 -27.60
C ASP A 384 -15.29 1.28 -28.43
N ILE A 385 -14.24 0.82 -27.74
CA ILE A 385 -13.11 0.11 -28.36
C ILE A 385 -13.19 -1.43 -28.24
N ARG A 386 -14.28 -1.97 -27.70
CA ARG A 386 -14.37 -3.40 -27.33
C ARG A 386 -14.13 -4.36 -28.50
N SER A 387 -14.59 -4.00 -29.70
CA SER A 387 -14.36 -4.82 -30.90
C SER A 387 -12.88 -4.95 -31.24
N LYS A 388 -12.08 -3.90 -30.98
CA LYS A 388 -10.63 -3.90 -31.20
C LYS A 388 -9.90 -4.67 -30.11
N LEU A 389 -10.28 -4.47 -28.84
CA LEU A 389 -9.73 -5.29 -27.74
C LEU A 389 -10.01 -6.78 -27.95
N MET A 390 -11.21 -7.12 -28.44
CA MET A 390 -11.55 -8.50 -28.78
C MET A 390 -10.73 -9.03 -29.97
N HIS A 391 -10.31 -8.17 -30.90
CA HIS A 391 -9.42 -8.56 -31.99
C HIS A 391 -8.02 -8.89 -31.46
N LEU A 392 -7.44 -7.99 -30.65
CA LEU A 392 -6.14 -8.19 -30.01
C LEU A 392 -6.09 -9.48 -29.19
N LEU A 393 -7.14 -9.74 -28.40
CA LEU A 393 -7.26 -10.98 -27.61
C LEU A 393 -7.37 -12.24 -28.49
N LYS A 394 -7.95 -12.13 -29.69
CA LYS A 394 -8.01 -13.27 -30.63
C LYS A 394 -6.69 -13.54 -31.33
N GLU A 395 -5.92 -12.49 -31.62
CA GLU A 395 -4.58 -12.62 -32.20
C GLU A 395 -3.60 -13.25 -31.21
N ASN A 396 -3.68 -12.84 -29.94
CA ASN A 396 -2.92 -13.44 -28.86
C ASN A 396 -3.82 -13.74 -27.65
N PRO A 397 -4.27 -15.00 -27.49
CA PRO A 397 -5.09 -15.41 -26.34
C PRO A 397 -4.42 -15.21 -24.97
N LEU A 398 -3.09 -15.12 -24.90
CA LEU A 398 -2.37 -14.88 -23.65
C LEU A 398 -2.42 -13.43 -23.16
N ARG A 399 -3.04 -12.50 -23.91
CA ARG A 399 -3.32 -11.13 -23.47
C ARG A 399 -4.48 -11.09 -22.45
N THR A 400 -4.35 -11.86 -21.38
CA THR A 400 -5.43 -12.08 -20.41
C THR A 400 -5.75 -10.82 -19.60
N GLU A 401 -4.86 -9.84 -19.57
CA GLU A 401 -5.09 -8.49 -19.06
C GLU A 401 -6.31 -7.81 -19.69
N LEU A 402 -6.64 -8.14 -20.95
CA LEU A 402 -7.79 -7.57 -21.65
C LEU A 402 -9.14 -8.01 -21.08
N TYR A 403 -9.19 -9.09 -20.30
CA TYR A 403 -10.43 -9.55 -19.67
C TYR A 403 -10.99 -8.55 -18.67
N ALA A 404 -10.13 -7.82 -17.94
CA ALA A 404 -10.55 -6.77 -17.01
C ALA A 404 -11.43 -5.71 -17.70
N PHE A 405 -11.13 -5.40 -18.98
CA PHE A 405 -11.86 -4.42 -19.77
C PHE A 405 -13.03 -5.01 -20.56
N LEU A 406 -12.84 -6.19 -21.16
CA LEU A 406 -13.84 -6.83 -22.01
C LEU A 406 -15.05 -7.37 -21.23
N LEU A 407 -14.83 -7.79 -19.98
CA LEU A 407 -15.90 -8.26 -19.08
C LEU A 407 -16.57 -7.13 -18.30
N LEU A 408 -16.04 -5.90 -18.35
CA LEU A 408 -16.67 -4.68 -17.82
C LEU A 408 -17.84 -4.23 -18.71
N THR A 409 -18.92 -5.01 -18.69
CA THR A 409 -20.13 -4.78 -19.46
C THR A 409 -21.38 -5.25 -18.72
N ARG A 410 -22.48 -4.51 -18.90
CA ARG A 410 -23.83 -4.94 -18.47
C ARG A 410 -24.57 -5.74 -19.55
N ASP A 411 -24.04 -5.77 -20.78
CA ASP A 411 -24.59 -6.56 -21.88
C ASP A 411 -24.23 -8.04 -21.72
N GLN A 412 -25.22 -8.85 -21.33
CA GLN A 412 -25.06 -10.28 -21.11
C GLN A 412 -24.59 -11.04 -22.36
N LYS A 413 -25.00 -10.62 -23.57
CA LYS A 413 -24.58 -11.29 -24.81
C LYS A 413 -23.10 -11.06 -25.06
N LYS A 414 -22.62 -9.82 -24.89
CA LYS A 414 -21.20 -9.48 -25.01
C LYS A 414 -20.39 -10.21 -23.94
N PHE A 415 -20.85 -10.18 -22.69
CA PHE A 415 -20.21 -10.89 -21.58
C PHE A 415 -20.04 -12.39 -21.89
N ASN A 416 -21.13 -13.07 -22.25
CA ASN A 416 -21.11 -14.50 -22.56
C ASN A 416 -20.21 -14.82 -23.77
N LYS A 417 -20.11 -13.92 -24.76
CA LYS A 417 -19.23 -14.10 -25.92
C LYS A 417 -17.76 -14.08 -25.52
N VAL A 418 -17.35 -13.15 -24.65
CA VAL A 418 -15.99 -13.06 -24.11
C VAL A 418 -15.69 -14.28 -23.24
N LEU A 419 -16.61 -14.66 -22.36
CA LEU A 419 -16.46 -15.82 -21.48
C LEU A 419 -16.34 -17.13 -22.28
N ASN A 420 -17.13 -17.30 -23.34
CA ASN A 420 -17.00 -18.44 -24.25
C ASN A 420 -15.66 -18.49 -24.99
N PHE A 421 -15.08 -17.33 -25.30
CA PHE A 421 -13.73 -17.28 -25.86
C PHE A 421 -12.70 -17.74 -24.81
N ALA A 422 -12.82 -17.26 -23.55
CA ALA A 422 -11.97 -17.70 -22.46
C ALA A 422 -12.06 -19.21 -22.22
N ARG A 423 -13.26 -19.79 -22.25
CA ARG A 423 -13.49 -21.23 -22.06
C ARG A 423 -12.73 -22.07 -23.06
N LYS A 424 -12.71 -21.65 -24.34
CA LYS A 424 -12.01 -22.35 -25.42
C LYS A 424 -10.49 -22.39 -25.23
N HIS A 425 -9.94 -21.48 -24.43
CA HIS A 425 -8.52 -21.31 -24.18
C HIS A 425 -8.13 -21.60 -22.72
N LEU A 426 -9.03 -22.19 -21.92
CA LEU A 426 -8.77 -22.47 -20.52
C LEU A 426 -7.50 -23.31 -20.30
N ASN A 427 -7.26 -24.27 -21.20
CA ASN A 427 -6.10 -25.16 -21.16
C ASN A 427 -4.76 -24.42 -21.25
N ILE A 428 -4.67 -23.31 -21.99
CA ILE A 428 -3.44 -22.51 -22.07
C ILE A 428 -3.29 -21.62 -20.84
N TYR A 429 -4.40 -21.10 -20.29
CA TYR A 429 -4.37 -20.24 -19.11
C TYR A 429 -4.02 -20.96 -17.82
N GLN A 430 -4.24 -22.28 -17.76
CA GLN A 430 -3.88 -23.09 -16.58
C GLN A 430 -2.37 -23.31 -16.42
N ASN A 431 -1.57 -23.02 -17.45
CA ASN A 431 -0.13 -23.33 -17.44
C ASN A 431 0.74 -22.17 -16.92
N GLY A 432 0.21 -20.95 -16.84
CA GLY A 432 0.94 -19.77 -16.38
C GLY A 432 0.60 -19.39 -14.95
N GLU A 433 1.57 -18.79 -14.25
CA GLU A 433 1.39 -18.31 -12.87
C GLU A 433 0.40 -17.16 -12.77
N HIS A 434 0.37 -16.26 -13.76
CA HIS A 434 -0.47 -15.05 -13.73
C HIS A 434 -1.55 -15.01 -14.81
N THR A 435 -1.67 -16.06 -15.62
CA THR A 435 -2.53 -16.06 -16.81
C THR A 435 -4.02 -16.08 -16.48
N LEU A 436 -4.42 -16.50 -15.28
CA LEU A 436 -5.82 -16.49 -14.83
C LEU A 436 -6.21 -15.24 -14.03
N ASP A 437 -5.24 -14.46 -13.54
CA ASP A 437 -5.45 -13.45 -12.49
C ASP A 437 -6.44 -12.36 -12.95
N SER A 438 -6.21 -11.77 -14.12
CA SER A 438 -7.10 -10.73 -14.68
C SER A 438 -8.50 -11.24 -15.03
N LEU A 439 -8.62 -12.51 -15.44
CA LEU A 439 -9.90 -13.14 -15.73
C LEU A 439 -10.70 -13.38 -14.45
N LEU A 440 -10.05 -13.91 -13.41
CA LEU A 440 -10.64 -14.14 -12.09
C LEU A 440 -11.06 -12.81 -11.45
N LEU A 441 -10.19 -11.81 -11.46
CA LEU A 441 -10.50 -10.49 -10.91
C LEU A 441 -11.78 -9.89 -11.53
N ALA A 442 -11.97 -10.04 -12.84
CA ALA A 442 -13.15 -9.57 -13.55
C ALA A 442 -14.46 -10.32 -13.18
N LEU A 443 -14.36 -11.50 -12.57
CA LEU A 443 -15.50 -12.32 -12.12
C LEU A 443 -15.89 -12.06 -10.66
N SER A 444 -15.10 -11.32 -9.89
CA SER A 444 -15.34 -11.04 -8.46
C SER A 444 -16.74 -10.50 -8.15
N ARG A 445 -17.33 -9.72 -9.07
CA ARG A 445 -18.67 -9.12 -8.93
C ARG A 445 -19.77 -9.84 -9.73
N LYS A 446 -19.57 -11.10 -10.09
CA LYS A 446 -20.43 -11.87 -11.02
C LYS A 446 -20.74 -13.27 -10.49
N ASN A 447 -21.61 -13.33 -9.47
CA ASN A 447 -21.99 -14.55 -8.79
C ASN A 447 -22.42 -15.67 -9.75
N GLY A 448 -21.85 -16.87 -9.56
CA GLY A 448 -22.19 -18.07 -10.32
C GLY A 448 -21.73 -18.10 -11.78
N LEU A 449 -21.05 -17.06 -12.28
CA LEU A 449 -20.56 -17.02 -13.66
C LEU A 449 -19.08 -17.34 -13.73
N GLY A 450 -18.71 -18.23 -14.66
CA GLY A 450 -17.30 -18.56 -14.88
C GLY A 450 -16.71 -19.51 -13.84
N THR A 451 -17.54 -20.35 -13.21
CA THR A 451 -17.14 -21.36 -12.21
C THR A 451 -15.98 -22.24 -12.66
N GLU A 452 -15.91 -22.57 -13.95
CA GLU A 452 -14.80 -23.33 -14.53
C GLU A 452 -13.44 -22.63 -14.39
N PHE A 453 -13.39 -21.29 -14.41
CA PHE A 453 -12.16 -20.52 -14.20
C PHE A 453 -11.79 -20.48 -12.73
N VAL A 454 -12.78 -20.34 -11.84
CA VAL A 454 -12.57 -20.39 -10.39
C VAL A 454 -12.00 -21.74 -9.98
N ILE A 455 -12.58 -22.85 -10.47
CA ILE A 455 -12.07 -24.20 -10.23
C ILE A 455 -10.65 -24.35 -10.79
N ALA A 456 -10.39 -23.84 -12.00
CA ALA A 456 -9.05 -23.86 -12.59
C ALA A 456 -8.02 -23.08 -11.76
N GLY A 457 -8.38 -21.91 -11.23
CA GLY A 457 -7.54 -21.12 -10.33
C GLY A 457 -7.26 -21.84 -9.01
N LEU A 458 -8.31 -22.36 -8.36
CA LEU A 458 -8.20 -23.13 -7.12
C LEU A 458 -7.32 -24.38 -7.24
N THR A 459 -7.32 -25.02 -8.41
CA THR A 459 -6.55 -26.25 -8.66
C THR A 459 -5.23 -26.00 -9.38
N SER A 460 -4.83 -24.73 -9.52
CA SER A 460 -3.53 -24.35 -10.08
C SER A 460 -2.39 -24.84 -9.19
N ILE A 461 -1.25 -25.14 -9.81
CA ILE A 461 0.00 -25.43 -9.11
C ILE A 461 0.62 -24.18 -8.48
N TYR A 462 0.24 -22.98 -8.93
CA TYR A 462 0.76 -21.70 -8.45
C TYR A 462 -0.13 -21.12 -7.35
N ASP A 463 0.44 -20.34 -6.42
CA ASP A 463 -0.32 -19.69 -5.34
C ASP A 463 -1.12 -18.47 -5.85
N SER A 464 -0.63 -17.73 -6.87
CA SER A 464 -1.33 -16.52 -7.38
C SER A 464 -2.76 -16.81 -7.88
N PRO A 465 -3.01 -17.76 -8.80
CA PRO A 465 -4.36 -18.04 -9.28
C PRO A 465 -5.28 -18.57 -8.19
N ARG A 466 -4.72 -19.24 -7.18
CA ARG A 466 -5.48 -19.70 -6.01
C ARG A 466 -5.93 -18.53 -5.16
N SER A 467 -5.05 -17.57 -4.89
CA SER A 467 -5.41 -16.35 -4.17
C SER A 467 -6.52 -15.57 -4.88
N TYR A 468 -6.39 -15.35 -6.19
CA TYR A 468 -7.43 -14.67 -6.98
C TYR A 468 -8.75 -15.43 -7.01
N ALA A 469 -8.73 -16.77 -7.10
CA ALA A 469 -9.96 -17.57 -7.08
C ALA A 469 -10.66 -17.51 -5.72
N LEU A 470 -9.91 -17.43 -4.62
CA LEU A 470 -10.47 -17.21 -3.29
C LEU A 470 -11.08 -15.81 -3.15
N ASN A 471 -10.42 -14.75 -3.66
CA ASN A 471 -10.97 -13.39 -3.69
C ASN A 471 -12.35 -13.35 -4.38
N VAL A 472 -12.51 -14.11 -5.47
CA VAL A 472 -13.80 -14.20 -6.18
C VAL A 472 -14.86 -14.87 -5.30
N LEU A 473 -14.52 -15.99 -4.66
CA LEU A 473 -15.48 -16.75 -3.85
C LEU A 473 -15.88 -16.05 -2.56
N GLU A 474 -15.00 -15.25 -1.99
CA GLU A 474 -15.31 -14.40 -0.82
C GLU A 474 -16.34 -13.31 -1.17
N GLY A 475 -16.41 -12.89 -2.43
CA GLY A 475 -17.43 -11.96 -2.92
C GLY A 475 -18.72 -12.61 -3.42
N TRP A 476 -18.80 -13.95 -3.48
CA TRP A 476 -19.97 -14.67 -4.00
C TRP A 476 -20.94 -15.08 -2.89
N ASP A 477 -22.24 -15.04 -3.19
CA ASP A 477 -23.25 -15.59 -2.28
C ASP A 477 -23.12 -17.12 -2.16
N GLU A 478 -23.50 -17.64 -1.00
CA GLU A 478 -23.32 -19.06 -0.65
C GLU A 478 -23.98 -20.02 -1.66
N GLU A 479 -25.12 -19.62 -2.23
CA GLU A 479 -25.87 -20.45 -3.19
C GLU A 479 -25.08 -20.77 -4.47
N TYR A 480 -24.03 -20.00 -4.77
CA TYR A 480 -23.16 -20.20 -5.93
C TYR A 480 -21.91 -21.03 -5.61
N ILE A 481 -21.66 -21.39 -4.35
CA ILE A 481 -20.57 -22.29 -3.95
C ILE A 481 -21.02 -23.73 -4.14
N THR A 482 -20.92 -24.21 -5.40
CA THR A 482 -21.36 -25.54 -5.80
C THR A 482 -20.51 -26.67 -5.19
N PRO A 483 -20.99 -27.93 -5.17
CA PRO A 483 -20.20 -29.08 -4.72
C PRO A 483 -18.85 -29.22 -5.44
N GLU A 484 -18.78 -28.87 -6.72
CA GLU A 484 -17.55 -28.88 -7.51
C GLU A 484 -16.54 -27.84 -7.02
N ILE A 485 -17.01 -26.64 -6.66
CA ILE A 485 -16.16 -25.60 -6.03
C ILE A 485 -15.68 -26.09 -4.67
N LYS A 486 -16.55 -26.70 -3.85
CA LYS A 486 -16.15 -27.26 -2.55
C LYS A 486 -15.07 -28.33 -2.70
N ALA A 487 -15.19 -29.21 -3.69
CA ALA A 487 -14.15 -30.19 -3.99
C ALA A 487 -12.83 -29.52 -4.44
N ALA A 488 -12.91 -28.45 -5.25
CA ALA A 488 -11.75 -27.67 -5.67
C ALA A 488 -11.07 -26.96 -4.49
N LEU A 489 -11.84 -26.39 -3.55
CA LEU A 489 -11.34 -25.77 -2.31
C LEU A 489 -10.56 -26.79 -1.45
N ILE A 490 -11.10 -27.99 -1.26
CA ILE A 490 -10.41 -29.07 -0.52
C ILE A 490 -9.07 -29.41 -1.18
N ARG A 491 -9.03 -29.50 -2.52
CA ARG A 491 -7.79 -29.73 -3.26
C ARG A 491 -6.82 -28.55 -3.13
N ALA A 492 -7.30 -27.32 -3.27
CA ALA A 492 -6.51 -26.10 -3.10
C ALA A 492 -5.82 -26.07 -1.73
N LYS A 493 -6.53 -26.47 -0.67
CA LYS A 493 -6.00 -26.55 0.69
C LYS A 493 -4.83 -27.52 0.78
N ALA A 494 -4.95 -28.70 0.18
CA ALA A 494 -3.89 -29.72 0.20
C ALA A 494 -2.65 -29.32 -0.62
N MET A 495 -2.81 -28.43 -1.59
CA MET A 495 -1.73 -27.96 -2.47
C MET A 495 -1.08 -26.65 -1.98
N SER A 496 -1.65 -25.97 -0.97
CA SER A 496 -1.22 -24.64 -0.52
C SER A 496 0.13 -24.67 0.17
N GLN A 497 1.08 -23.93 -0.40
CA GLN A 497 2.39 -23.70 0.21
C GLN A 497 2.33 -22.42 1.07
N HIS A 498 1.55 -21.44 0.64
CA HIS A 498 1.25 -20.25 1.44
C HIS A 498 0.31 -20.57 2.62
N PRO A 499 0.71 -20.33 3.89
CA PRO A 499 -0.02 -20.77 5.08
C PRO A 499 -1.35 -20.05 5.30
N PHE A 500 -1.57 -18.89 4.66
CA PHE A 500 -2.84 -18.15 4.74
C PHE A 500 -3.96 -18.73 3.86
N LEU A 501 -3.63 -19.37 2.72
CA LEU A 501 -4.63 -19.90 1.79
C LEU A 501 -5.51 -21.00 2.43
N PRO A 502 -4.96 -21.97 3.19
CA PRO A 502 -5.76 -22.96 3.92
C PRO A 502 -6.78 -22.37 4.88
N LEU A 503 -6.49 -21.21 5.49
CA LEU A 503 -7.39 -20.54 6.43
C LEU A 503 -8.56 -19.88 5.73
N ARG A 504 -8.28 -19.15 4.65
CA ARG A 504 -9.32 -18.57 3.79
C ARG A 504 -10.25 -19.66 3.26
N ILE A 505 -9.68 -20.80 2.87
CA ILE A 505 -10.45 -21.98 2.44
C ILE A 505 -11.30 -22.53 3.59
N ASP A 506 -10.75 -22.64 4.80
CA ASP A 506 -11.49 -23.13 5.95
C ASP A 506 -12.64 -22.20 6.33
N ALA A 507 -12.45 -20.88 6.26
CA ALA A 507 -13.50 -19.89 6.47
C ALA A 507 -14.65 -20.08 5.46
N LEU A 508 -14.32 -20.19 4.16
CA LEU A 508 -15.30 -20.45 3.10
C LEU A 508 -16.03 -21.80 3.25
N LEU A 509 -15.37 -22.85 3.76
CA LEU A 509 -15.97 -24.17 3.93
C LEU A 509 -16.79 -24.32 5.22
N LYS A 510 -16.36 -23.68 6.31
CA LYS A 510 -16.98 -23.81 7.65
C LYS A 510 -18.05 -22.77 7.94
N LYS A 511 -18.13 -21.69 7.14
CA LYS A 511 -19.03 -20.54 7.37
C LYS A 511 -18.74 -19.78 8.67
N ASP A 512 -17.48 -19.74 9.09
CA ASP A 512 -17.04 -19.02 10.28
C ASP A 512 -16.11 -17.87 9.88
N ASN A 513 -16.02 -16.86 10.74
CA ASN A 513 -14.91 -15.91 10.69
C ASN A 513 -13.59 -16.69 10.76
N LEU A 514 -12.56 -16.21 10.05
CA LEU A 514 -11.22 -16.80 10.06
C LEU A 514 -10.79 -17.14 11.49
N ASP A 515 -10.64 -18.44 11.81
CA ASP A 515 -10.15 -18.93 13.11
C ASP A 515 -8.64 -18.70 13.23
N LEU A 516 -8.29 -17.42 13.39
CA LEU A 516 -6.94 -16.92 13.57
C LEU A 516 -6.32 -17.50 14.86
N SER A 517 -7.13 -17.70 15.90
CA SER A 517 -6.73 -18.30 17.17
C SER A 517 -6.23 -19.75 17.04
N GLY A 518 -6.97 -20.60 16.33
CA GLY A 518 -6.60 -21.99 16.04
C GLY A 518 -5.38 -22.06 15.12
N PHE A 519 -5.29 -21.18 14.11
CA PHE A 519 -4.13 -21.07 13.23
C PHE A 519 -2.84 -20.74 13.98
N ILE A 520 -2.87 -19.70 14.83
CA ILE A 520 -1.73 -19.30 15.67
C ILE A 520 -1.27 -20.45 16.57
N SER A 521 -2.20 -21.26 17.09
CA SER A 521 -1.87 -22.44 17.91
C SER A 521 -1.14 -23.55 17.12
N SER A 522 -1.49 -23.74 15.85
CA SER A 522 -0.88 -24.76 14.97
C SER A 522 0.51 -24.38 14.48
N LEU A 523 0.76 -23.07 14.26
CA LEU A 523 2.08 -22.54 13.89
C LEU A 523 3.12 -22.63 15.02
N ASN A 524 2.68 -22.73 16.28
CA ASN A 524 3.56 -22.90 17.44
C ASN A 524 4.03 -24.35 17.64
N ASN A 525 3.43 -25.31 16.93
CA ASN A 525 3.71 -26.75 17.03
C ASN A 525 4.46 -27.32 15.82
N MET A 526 4.82 -26.47 14.85
CA MET A 526 5.77 -26.75 13.76
C MET A 526 7.03 -25.92 13.98
#